data_AF-A0A5B7JRX7-F1
#
_entry.id   AF-A0A5B7JRX7-F1
#
_cell.length_a   1.000
_cell.length_b   1.000
_cell.length_c   1.000
_cell.angle_alpha   90.00
_cell.angle_beta   90.00
_cell.angle_gamma   90.00
#
_symmetry.space_group_name_H-M   'P 1'
#
loop_
_entity.id
_entity.type
_entity.pdbx_description
1 polymer ?
#
loop_
_entity_poly.entity_id
_entity_poly.type
_entity_poly.pdbx_seq_one_letter_code
_entity_poly.pdbx_strand_id
1 'polypeptide(L)'
;MRLRYVSGFSGSWGVVAVTMEQQALWADSRYFLQADNQLDCHWLLMKTGLAGVPLPAAWLREVLKAGDRVGSDPMIMTATDWMSYTVTLSGEHVSTSSHYDIKKITKRIRYMFYRKARVSLCKCAIGKKTAKKSLSLSLSLSLSPLLKYYSYY
;
A
#
# COMPACT_ATOMS: atom_id res chain seq x y z
N MET A 1 3.00 -6.69 -11.52
CA MET A 1 3.24 -5.78 -10.39
C MET A 1 2.38 -4.55 -10.61
N ARG A 2 1.45 -4.21 -9.69
CA ARG A 2 0.41 -3.19 -9.96
C ARG A 2 0.98 -1.77 -10.10
N LEU A 3 1.99 -1.42 -9.32
CA LEU A 3 2.70 -0.13 -9.39
C LEU A 3 3.19 0.18 -10.82
N ARG A 4 4.03 -0.70 -11.37
CA ARG A 4 4.53 -0.60 -12.74
C ARG A 4 3.42 -0.55 -13.80
N TYR A 5 2.32 -1.25 -13.57
CA TYR A 5 1.21 -1.24 -14.50
C TYR A 5 0.49 0.11 -14.55
N VAL A 6 0.38 0.80 -13.41
CA VAL A 6 -0.29 2.09 -13.34
C VAL A 6 0.63 3.22 -13.76
N SER A 7 1.88 3.24 -13.29
CA SER A 7 2.79 4.38 -13.49
C SER A 7 3.96 4.13 -14.43
N GLY A 8 4.16 2.91 -14.94
CA GLY A 8 5.37 2.57 -15.71
C GLY A 8 6.63 2.36 -14.85
N PHE A 9 6.64 2.87 -13.62
CA PHE A 9 7.77 2.79 -12.69
C PHE A 9 8.08 1.36 -12.24
N SER A 10 9.33 0.93 -12.43
CA SER A 10 9.80 -0.42 -12.14
C SER A 10 10.57 -0.56 -10.81
N GLY A 11 10.50 0.43 -9.93
CA GLY A 11 11.12 0.34 -8.61
C GLY A 11 10.45 -0.71 -7.71
N SER A 12 11.17 -1.14 -6.67
CA SER A 12 10.66 -2.14 -5.72
C SER A 12 9.69 -1.56 -4.69
N TRP A 13 9.78 -0.25 -4.45
CA TRP A 13 8.97 0.46 -3.48
C TRP A 13 8.47 1.77 -4.08
N GLY A 14 7.19 2.03 -3.89
CA GLY A 14 6.57 3.31 -4.22
C GLY A 14 5.09 3.30 -3.86
N VAL A 15 4.56 4.47 -3.53
CA VAL A 15 3.13 4.69 -3.30
C VAL A 15 2.61 5.54 -4.44
N VAL A 16 1.42 5.22 -4.94
CA VAL A 16 0.79 5.95 -6.04
C VAL A 16 -0.59 6.39 -5.59
N ALA A 17 -0.90 7.66 -5.86
CA ALA A 17 -2.23 8.22 -5.74
C ALA A 17 -2.66 8.77 -7.11
N VAL A 18 -3.87 8.40 -7.54
CA VAL A 18 -4.44 8.82 -8.82
C VAL A 18 -5.80 9.42 -8.54
N THR A 19 -5.98 10.67 -8.93
CA THR A 19 -7.26 11.38 -8.93
C THR A 19 -7.73 11.56 -10.38
N MET A 20 -8.91 12.17 -10.58
CA MET A 20 -9.42 12.46 -11.92
C MET A 20 -8.59 13.52 -12.66
N GLU A 21 -7.92 14.39 -11.91
CA GLU A 21 -7.18 15.54 -12.46
C GLU A 21 -5.65 15.31 -12.40
N GLN A 22 -5.14 14.57 -11.41
CA GLN A 22 -3.71 14.50 -11.12
C GLN A 22 -3.24 13.09 -10.73
N GLN A 23 -1.97 12.81 -10.96
CA GLN A 23 -1.33 11.52 -10.66
C GLN A 23 0.00 11.79 -9.96
N ALA A 24 0.20 11.21 -8.78
CA ALA A 24 1.41 11.39 -7.99
C ALA A 24 2.03 10.05 -7.57
N LEU A 25 3.36 9.98 -7.61
CA LEU A 25 4.14 8.83 -7.17
C LEU A 25 5.14 9.24 -6.10
N TRP A 26 5.06 8.60 -4.94
CA TRP A 26 6.07 8.70 -3.88
C TRP A 26 7.11 7.62 -4.05
N ALA A 27 8.36 8.04 -4.19
CA ALA A 27 9.53 7.18 -4.22
C ALA A 27 10.49 7.57 -3.10
N ASP A 28 11.35 6.63 -2.71
CA ASP A 28 12.49 6.87 -1.82
C ASP A 28 13.71 7.31 -2.65
N SER A 29 14.69 7.93 -2.00
CA SER A 29 15.96 8.44 -2.52
C SER A 29 16.69 7.50 -3.48
N ARG A 30 16.66 6.19 -3.21
CA ARG A 30 17.22 5.13 -4.06
C ARG A 30 16.67 5.14 -5.49
N TYR A 31 15.47 5.66 -5.67
CA TYR A 31 14.73 5.59 -6.91
C TYR A 31 14.42 6.95 -7.54
N PHE A 32 14.93 8.07 -7.02
CA PHE A 32 14.60 9.39 -7.57
C PHE A 32 14.95 9.51 -9.05
N LEU A 33 16.20 9.18 -9.42
CA LEU A 33 16.63 9.25 -10.82
C LEU A 33 15.92 8.20 -11.69
N GLN A 34 15.64 7.02 -11.14
CA GLN A 34 14.92 5.98 -11.89
C GLN A 34 13.47 6.41 -12.17
N ALA A 35 12.78 6.98 -11.18
CA ALA A 35 11.41 7.44 -11.33
C ALA A 35 11.34 8.60 -12.32
N ASP A 36 12.26 9.57 -12.23
CA ASP A 36 12.32 10.71 -13.15
C ASP A 36 12.48 10.29 -14.61
N ASN A 37 13.26 9.23 -14.88
CA ASN A 37 13.45 8.70 -16.23
C ASN A 37 12.33 7.78 -16.73
N GLN A 38 11.52 7.21 -15.84
CA GLN A 38 10.50 6.20 -16.18
C GLN A 38 9.07 6.75 -16.18
N LEU A 39 8.85 7.87 -15.49
CA LEU A 39 7.55 8.51 -15.38
C LEU A 39 7.31 9.45 -16.56
N ASP A 40 6.09 9.46 -17.06
CA ASP A 40 5.65 10.44 -18.06
C ASP A 40 5.47 11.83 -17.42
N CYS A 41 5.44 12.88 -18.24
CA CYS A 41 5.28 14.27 -17.78
C CYS A 41 3.98 14.56 -17.02
N HIS A 42 2.97 13.67 -17.10
CA HIS A 42 1.72 13.78 -16.35
C HIS A 42 1.85 13.35 -14.88
N TRP A 43 2.95 12.69 -14.51
CA TRP A 43 3.18 12.19 -13.16
C TRP A 43 3.96 13.19 -12.33
N LEU A 44 3.41 13.50 -11.15
CA LEU A 44 4.11 14.25 -10.13
C LEU A 44 4.99 13.31 -9.30
N LEU A 45 6.31 13.43 -9.45
CA LEU A 45 7.27 12.67 -8.64
C LEU A 45 7.46 13.32 -7.27
N MET A 46 6.93 12.66 -6.24
CA MET A 46 7.08 13.03 -4.84
C MET A 46 8.31 12.32 -4.24
N LYS A 47 9.33 13.11 -3.92
CA LYS A 47 10.60 12.62 -3.37
C LYS A 47 10.52 12.47 -1.84
N THR A 48 10.15 11.28 -1.38
CA THR A 48 9.92 11.00 0.05
C THR A 48 11.16 11.33 0.88
N GLY A 49 10.95 12.00 2.02
CA GLY A 49 12.03 12.37 2.95
C GLY A 49 12.68 13.72 2.66
N LEU A 50 12.30 14.41 1.57
CA LEU A 50 12.69 15.80 1.36
C LEU A 50 11.73 16.75 2.08
N ALA A 51 12.27 17.86 2.56
CA ALA A 51 11.48 18.93 3.17
C ALA A 51 10.48 19.51 2.14
N GLY A 52 9.25 19.75 2.58
CA GLY A 52 8.18 20.30 1.74
C GLY A 52 7.43 19.28 0.87
N VAL A 53 7.80 17.99 0.89
CA VAL A 53 7.02 16.95 0.22
C VAL A 53 5.94 16.42 1.16
N PRO A 54 4.64 16.59 0.83
CA PRO A 54 3.57 16.12 1.69
C PRO A 54 3.50 14.59 1.70
N LEU A 55 3.00 14.05 2.82
CA LEU A 55 2.60 12.64 2.89
C LEU A 55 1.41 12.41 1.93
N PRO A 56 1.23 11.19 1.38
CA PRO A 56 0.18 10.97 0.40
C PRO A 56 -1.23 11.27 0.90
N ALA A 57 -1.52 11.01 2.19
CA ALA A 57 -2.80 11.36 2.79
C ALA A 57 -3.02 12.88 2.91
N ALA A 58 -1.96 13.65 3.19
CA ALA A 58 -2.03 15.11 3.24
C ALA A 58 -2.17 15.71 1.83
N TRP A 59 -1.44 15.17 0.85
CA TRP A 59 -1.59 15.57 -0.55
C TRP A 59 -3.00 15.29 -1.08
N LEU A 60 -3.58 14.13 -0.74
CA LEU A 60 -4.97 13.83 -1.08
C LEU A 60 -5.94 14.83 -0.48
N ARG A 61 -5.71 15.29 0.74
CA ARG A 61 -6.51 16.34 1.37
C ARG A 61 -6.47 17.63 0.54
N GLU A 62 -5.28 18.05 0.11
CA GLU A 62 -5.11 19.28 -0.68
C GLU A 62 -5.74 19.23 -2.07
N VAL A 63 -5.77 18.04 -2.69
CA VAL A 63 -6.23 17.88 -4.09
C VAL A 63 -7.71 17.54 -4.20
N LEU A 64 -8.30 16.92 -3.18
CA LEU A 64 -9.70 16.47 -3.22
C LEU A 64 -10.67 17.58 -2.84
N LYS A 65 -11.87 17.54 -3.44
CA LYS A 65 -12.96 18.47 -3.16
C LYS A 65 -13.94 17.84 -2.17
N ALA A 66 -14.70 18.68 -1.46
CA ALA A 66 -15.77 18.21 -0.58
C ALA A 66 -16.76 17.32 -1.35
N GLY A 67 -17.04 16.13 -0.82
CA GLY A 67 -17.89 15.12 -1.47
C GLY A 67 -17.15 14.08 -2.30
N ASP A 68 -15.86 14.27 -2.56
CA ASP A 68 -15.04 13.27 -3.26
C ASP A 68 -14.91 11.98 -2.44
N ARG A 69 -14.53 10.90 -3.14
CA ARG A 69 -14.39 9.57 -2.56
C ARG A 69 -13.00 9.02 -2.74
N VAL A 70 -12.41 8.55 -1.65
CA VAL A 70 -11.12 7.84 -1.69
C VAL A 70 -11.34 6.35 -1.47
N GLY A 71 -10.74 5.56 -2.35
CA GLY A 71 -10.75 4.10 -2.29
C GLY A 71 -9.35 3.53 -2.33
N SER A 72 -9.15 2.40 -1.63
CA SER A 72 -7.92 1.61 -1.71
C SER A 72 -8.23 0.12 -1.76
N ASP A 73 -7.32 -0.67 -2.32
CA ASP A 73 -7.43 -2.13 -2.35
C ASP A 73 -7.10 -2.68 -0.94
N PRO A 74 -8.08 -3.27 -0.23
CA PRO A 74 -7.90 -3.75 1.13
C PRO A 74 -6.92 -4.92 1.23
N MET A 75 -6.55 -5.56 0.12
CA MET A 75 -5.58 -6.65 0.09
C MET A 75 -4.14 -6.18 -0.04
N ILE A 76 -3.90 -4.90 -0.34
CA ILE A 76 -2.56 -4.34 -0.54
C ILE A 76 -2.17 -3.44 0.62
N MET A 77 -3.13 -2.67 1.13
CA MET A 77 -2.88 -1.71 2.19
C MET A 77 -3.19 -2.33 3.56
N THR A 78 -2.35 -2.05 4.54
CA THR A 78 -2.58 -2.51 5.90
C THR A 78 -3.73 -1.72 6.53
N ALA A 79 -4.43 -2.34 7.48
CA ALA A 79 -5.51 -1.67 8.21
C ALA A 79 -5.01 -0.44 8.99
N THR A 80 -3.78 -0.50 9.51
CA THR A 80 -3.13 0.61 10.23
C THR A 80 -2.87 1.79 9.32
N ASP A 81 -2.33 1.55 8.12
CA ASP A 81 -2.12 2.62 7.14
C ASP A 81 -3.46 3.20 6.70
N TRP A 82 -4.47 2.35 6.44
CA TRP A 82 -5.79 2.88 6.08
C TRP A 82 -6.39 3.76 7.17
N MET A 83 -6.24 3.36 8.44
CA MET A 83 -6.73 4.16 9.57
C MET A 83 -6.09 5.56 9.60
N SER A 84 -4.79 5.68 9.34
CA SER A 84 -4.14 7.01 9.29
C SER A 84 -4.69 7.89 8.16
N TYR A 85 -5.00 7.29 7.00
CA TYR A 85 -5.66 8.01 5.90
C TYR A 85 -7.08 8.45 6.30
N THR A 86 -7.86 7.58 6.94
CA THR A 86 -9.23 7.94 7.35
C THR A 86 -9.24 9.08 8.38
N VAL A 87 -8.29 9.10 9.32
CA VAL A 87 -8.14 10.19 10.29
C VAL A 87 -7.71 11.49 9.59
N THR A 88 -6.85 11.39 8.58
CA THR A 88 -6.39 12.55 7.82
C THR A 88 -7.50 13.13 6.94
N LEU A 89 -8.35 12.28 6.36
CA LEU A 89 -9.37 12.71 5.38
C LEU A 89 -10.74 13.04 5.99
N SER A 90 -10.99 12.70 7.26
CA SER A 90 -12.30 12.91 7.91
C SER A 90 -12.69 14.39 8.10
N GLY A 91 -11.74 15.32 8.00
CA GLY A 91 -11.97 16.75 8.24
C GLY A 91 -12.72 17.51 7.13
N GLU A 92 -12.84 16.96 5.91
CA GLU A 92 -13.22 17.75 4.72
C GLU A 92 -14.43 17.23 3.93
N HIS A 93 -15.35 16.51 4.57
CA HIS A 93 -16.50 15.88 3.89
C HIS A 93 -16.10 14.89 2.76
N VAL A 94 -14.88 14.36 2.79
CA VAL A 94 -14.41 13.32 1.89
C VAL A 94 -14.85 11.96 2.43
N SER A 95 -15.53 11.18 1.59
CA SER A 95 -15.99 9.84 2.00
C SER A 95 -14.94 8.78 1.68
N THR A 96 -14.45 8.08 2.70
CA THR A 96 -13.48 7.00 2.54
C THR A 96 -14.18 5.65 2.42
N SER A 97 -13.78 4.83 1.46
CA SER A 97 -14.35 3.50 1.25
C SER A 97 -13.26 2.44 1.09
N SER A 98 -13.32 1.38 1.89
CA SER A 98 -12.33 0.29 1.87
C SER A 98 -12.60 -0.78 0.81
N HIS A 99 -13.73 -0.68 0.09
CA HIS A 99 -14.24 -1.69 -0.84
C HIS A 99 -14.19 -1.21 -2.30
N TYR A 100 -13.08 -0.63 -2.74
CA TYR A 100 -12.87 -0.33 -4.15
C TYR A 100 -11.81 -1.27 -4.74
N ASP A 101 -12.28 -2.31 -5.43
CA ASP A 101 -11.39 -3.12 -6.26
C ASP A 101 -10.97 -2.28 -7.48
N ILE A 102 -9.67 -1.99 -7.60
CA ILE A 102 -9.06 -1.35 -8.78
C ILE A 102 -9.47 -2.08 -10.07
N LYS A 103 -9.80 -3.38 -10.00
CA LYS A 103 -10.32 -4.18 -11.14
C LYS A 103 -11.63 -3.68 -11.73
N LYS A 104 -12.46 -2.91 -10.99
CA LYS A 104 -13.66 -2.29 -11.56
C LYS A 104 -13.33 -1.12 -12.49
N ILE A 105 -12.24 -0.39 -12.23
CA ILE A 105 -11.74 0.71 -13.07
C ILE A 105 -11.01 0.16 -14.32
N THR A 106 -10.34 -0.99 -14.22
CA THR A 106 -9.52 -1.58 -15.31
C THR A 106 -10.21 -2.63 -16.20
N LYS A 107 -11.55 -2.74 -16.21
CA LYS A 107 -12.33 -3.77 -16.95
C LYS A 107 -12.06 -3.89 -18.47
N ARG A 108 -11.26 -3.01 -19.08
CA ARG A 108 -10.90 -3.04 -20.50
C ARG A 108 -9.63 -3.85 -20.83
N ILE A 109 -8.88 -4.35 -19.84
CA ILE A 109 -7.57 -4.99 -20.07
C ILE A 109 -7.55 -6.40 -19.47
N ARG A 110 -7.26 -7.41 -20.32
CA ARG A 110 -7.24 -8.85 -19.99
C ARG A 110 -6.13 -9.16 -18.97
N TYR A 111 -6.48 -9.88 -17.89
CA TYR A 111 -5.52 -10.37 -16.90
C TYR A 111 -5.20 -11.87 -17.08
N MET A 112 -3.91 -12.24 -17.04
CA MET A 112 -3.46 -13.59 -16.71
C MET A 112 -3.03 -13.63 -15.24
N PHE A 113 -3.56 -14.60 -14.49
CA PHE A 113 -3.25 -14.84 -13.09
C PHE A 113 -2.09 -15.85 -12.98
N TYR A 114 -0.95 -15.48 -12.40
CA TYR A 114 0.07 -16.45 -12.01
C TYR A 114 -0.28 -17.03 -10.63
N ARG A 115 -0.80 -18.25 -10.59
CA ARG A 115 -0.71 -19.09 -9.38
C ARG A 115 0.67 -19.75 -9.39
N LYS A 116 1.60 -19.33 -8.51
CA LYS A 116 2.76 -20.18 -8.22
C LYS A 116 2.26 -21.40 -7.44
N ALA A 117 2.57 -22.59 -7.94
CA ALA A 117 2.30 -23.85 -7.26
C ALA A 117 2.98 -23.87 -5.88
N ARG A 118 2.28 -24.42 -4.88
CA ARG A 118 2.88 -24.68 -3.56
C ARG A 118 3.93 -25.77 -3.73
N VAL A 119 5.19 -25.45 -3.45
CA VAL A 119 6.24 -26.46 -3.26
C VAL A 119 6.22 -26.84 -1.78
N SER A 120 5.96 -28.10 -1.46
CA SER A 120 6.08 -28.60 -0.09
C SER A 120 7.56 -28.69 0.28
N LEU A 121 7.99 -27.92 1.28
CA LEU A 121 9.33 -28.02 1.84
C LEU A 121 9.49 -29.36 2.57
N CYS A 122 10.57 -30.09 2.27
CA CYS A 122 10.89 -31.37 2.89
C CYS A 122 11.23 -31.19 4.37
N LYS A 123 10.84 -32.16 5.21
CA LYS A 123 10.97 -32.13 6.68
C LYS A 123 12.41 -31.91 7.20
N CYS A 124 13.43 -32.18 6.39
CA CYS A 124 14.83 -32.00 6.75
C CYS A 124 15.31 -30.54 6.76
N ALA A 125 14.66 -29.64 6.02
CA ALA A 125 15.11 -28.23 5.90
C ALA A 125 14.64 -27.32 7.06
N ILE A 126 13.64 -27.76 7.83
CA ILE A 126 13.06 -26.97 8.92
C ILE A 126 13.00 -27.89 10.14
N GLY A 127 13.99 -27.79 11.04
CA GLY A 127 14.20 -28.67 12.20
C GLY A 127 13.09 -28.74 13.27
N LYS A 128 11.85 -28.33 12.97
CA LYS A 128 10.68 -28.52 13.85
C LYS A 128 9.45 -28.92 13.02
N LYS A 129 8.81 -30.04 13.41
CA LYS A 129 7.53 -30.52 12.85
C LYS A 129 6.49 -29.39 12.93
N THR A 130 5.75 -29.17 11.84
CA THR A 130 4.71 -28.13 11.70
C THR A 130 3.70 -28.09 12.86
N ALA A 131 3.35 -29.25 13.43
CA ALA A 131 2.47 -29.33 14.61
C ALA A 131 3.05 -28.70 15.89
N LYS A 132 4.37 -28.70 16.09
CA LYS A 132 5.00 -28.08 17.27
C LYS A 132 5.02 -26.55 17.19
N LYS A 133 4.97 -25.96 15.99
CA LYS A 133 4.88 -24.51 15.81
C LYS A 133 3.49 -23.96 16.11
N SER A 134 2.41 -24.70 15.82
CA SER A 134 1.06 -24.21 16.13
C SER A 134 0.78 -24.21 17.63
N LEU A 135 1.31 -25.20 18.37
CA LEU A 135 1.20 -25.29 19.83
C LEU A 135 1.97 -24.17 20.56
N SER A 136 3.15 -23.78 20.06
CA SER A 136 3.87 -22.64 20.66
C SER A 136 3.17 -21.30 20.40
N LEU A 137 2.57 -21.14 19.22
CA LEU A 137 1.79 -19.95 18.87
C LEU A 137 0.51 -19.84 19.73
N SER A 138 -0.19 -20.94 19.97
CA SER A 138 -1.36 -20.95 20.85
C SER A 138 -1.01 -20.58 22.29
N LEU A 139 0.17 -21.00 22.79
CA LEU A 139 0.63 -20.65 24.12
C LEU A 139 1.01 -19.16 24.25
N SER A 140 1.63 -18.57 23.22
CA SER A 140 1.96 -17.12 23.22
C SER A 140 0.73 -16.22 23.10
N LEU A 141 -0.32 -16.70 22.42
CA LEU A 141 -1.59 -15.98 22.25
C LEU A 141 -2.44 -15.98 23.53
N SER A 142 -2.32 -16.98 24.41
CA SER A 142 -3.05 -17.00 25.70
C SER A 142 -2.36 -16.18 26.80
N LEU A 143 -1.12 -15.72 26.59
CA LEU A 143 -0.30 -15.04 27.62
C LEU A 143 -0.12 -13.54 27.38
N SER A 144 -0.77 -12.93 26.38
CA SER A 144 -0.53 -11.51 26.03
C SER A 144 -1.83 -10.68 25.98
N PRO A 145 -2.35 -10.17 27.13
CA PRO A 145 -3.43 -9.16 27.08
C PRO A 145 -2.95 -7.69 27.01
N LEU A 146 -1.65 -7.36 27.12
CA LEU A 146 -1.24 -5.98 27.49
C LEU A 146 -0.01 -5.39 26.79
N LEU A 147 0.13 -5.47 25.47
CA LEU A 147 1.16 -4.69 24.74
C LEU A 147 0.62 -4.18 23.40
N LYS A 148 -0.28 -3.20 23.45
CA LYS A 148 -0.67 -2.35 22.31
C LYS A 148 -0.40 -0.89 22.64
N TYR A 149 0.88 -0.55 22.79
CA TYR A 149 1.37 0.82 22.63
C TYR A 149 2.76 0.70 22.02
N TYR A 150 2.86 0.94 20.71
CA TYR A 150 4.13 1.29 20.10
C TYR A 150 3.99 2.68 19.50
N SER A 151 4.57 3.61 20.25
CA SER A 151 4.96 4.95 19.87
C SER A 151 5.84 4.91 18.61
N TYR A 152 5.60 5.84 17.69
CA TYR A 152 6.56 6.19 16.65
C TYR A 152 7.03 7.62 16.91
N TYR A 153 8.35 7.77 17.03
CA TYR A 153 9.06 9.05 16.94
C TYR A 153 8.90 9.64 15.54
#